data_AF-A0A928P678-F1
#
_entry.id   AF-A0A928P678-F1
#
_cell.length_a   1.000
_cell.length_b   1.000
_cell.length_c   1.000
_cell.angle_alpha   90.00
_cell.angle_beta   90.00
_cell.angle_gamma   90.00
#
_symmetry.space_group_name_H-M   'P 1'
#
loop_
_entity.id
_entity.type
_entity.pdbx_description
1 polymer ?
#
loop_
_entity_poly.entity_id
_entity_poly.type
_entity_poly.pdbx_seq_one_letter_code
_entity_poly.pdbx_strand_id
1 'polypeptide(L)'
;MGSKSMKQNYIYITSKEWFEETPLKNPVLSLDHNLEQIYPKFYNIEYDLKILATKPATAEEKECPGYNDYREKYGKLDISAIDIAVSSNTSKNVFLNGFNQKQFEYIAPLIKETAEILCLFKCPKINDLSLLSTFKNLRCVHIYWNNSLENLWDMKDNSALMALSFVYVTKLSNVEALANTHIEYINLDSSDNSGKNKKLDVDKSVFEKMKTLKHLFLTI
;
A
#
# COMPACT_ATOMS: atom_id res chain seq x y z
N MET A 1 35.82 -14.29 3.02
CA MET A 1 34.61 -13.56 3.44
C MET A 1 34.07 -12.80 2.24
N GLY A 2 33.10 -13.37 1.53
CA GLY A 2 32.48 -12.69 0.39
C GLY A 2 31.48 -11.65 0.87
N SER A 3 31.71 -10.38 0.56
CA SER A 3 30.69 -9.35 0.74
C SER A 3 29.49 -9.71 -0.13
N LYS A 4 28.37 -10.10 0.47
CA LYS A 4 27.09 -10.12 -0.24
C LYS A 4 26.82 -8.69 -0.69
N SER A 5 27.04 -8.40 -1.97
CA SER A 5 26.53 -7.20 -2.63
C SER A 5 25.07 -7.05 -2.22
N MET A 6 24.74 -6.00 -1.47
CA MET A 6 23.34 -5.65 -1.24
C MET A 6 22.76 -5.37 -2.62
N LYS A 7 21.76 -6.16 -3.04
CA LYS A 7 20.98 -5.84 -4.24
C LYS A 7 20.40 -4.45 -4.02
N GLN A 8 20.93 -3.47 -4.73
CA GLN A 8 20.50 -2.09 -4.60
C GLN A 8 19.12 -1.98 -5.23
N ASN A 9 18.11 -1.71 -4.41
CA ASN A 9 16.79 -1.33 -4.91
C ASN A 9 16.88 0.15 -5.33
N TYR A 10 16.36 0.46 -6.51
CA TYR A 10 16.21 1.82 -7.01
C TYR A 10 14.87 2.38 -6.53
N ILE A 11 14.85 3.65 -6.15
CA ILE A 11 13.63 4.37 -5.80
C ILE A 11 13.34 5.40 -6.89
N TYR A 12 12.09 5.50 -7.30
CA TYR A 12 11.61 6.32 -8.40
C TYR A 12 10.47 7.17 -7.90
N ILE A 13 10.54 8.46 -8.20
CA ILE A 13 9.44 9.41 -7.97
C ILE A 13 8.91 9.76 -9.34
N THR A 14 7.66 9.41 -9.61
CA THR A 14 7.17 9.41 -10.99
C THR A 14 6.34 10.65 -11.27
N SER A 15 6.61 11.30 -12.41
CA SER A 15 5.73 12.34 -12.94
C SER A 15 4.41 11.74 -13.43
N LYS A 16 3.40 12.60 -13.60
CA LYS A 16 2.09 12.24 -14.17
C LYS A 16 2.22 11.56 -15.54
N GLU A 17 3.09 12.08 -16.39
CA GLU A 17 3.40 11.56 -17.74
C GLU A 17 3.94 10.12 -17.71
N TRP A 18 4.84 9.80 -16.77
CA TRP A 18 5.36 8.43 -16.63
C TRP A 18 4.26 7.42 -16.32
N PHE A 19 3.37 7.78 -15.40
CA PHE A 19 2.26 6.92 -15.04
C PHE A 19 1.44 6.66 -16.31
N GLU A 20 1.05 7.73 -17.01
CA GLU A 20 0.27 7.71 -18.24
C GLU A 20 0.88 6.91 -19.40
N GLU A 21 2.14 6.49 -19.35
CA GLU A 21 2.77 5.69 -20.41
C GLU A 21 2.96 4.21 -20.03
N THR A 22 2.59 3.81 -18.82
CA THR A 22 2.80 2.45 -18.31
C THR A 22 1.49 1.66 -18.14
N PRO A 23 1.53 0.33 -17.97
CA PRO A 23 0.37 -0.44 -17.48
C PRO A 23 -0.12 0.00 -16.09
N LEU A 24 0.68 0.84 -15.40
CA LEU A 24 0.30 1.52 -14.18
C LEU A 24 -0.36 2.88 -14.44
N LYS A 25 -0.56 3.34 -15.70
CA LYS A 25 -1.32 4.56 -16.11
C LYS A 25 -2.67 4.68 -15.43
N ASN A 26 -3.24 3.53 -15.23
CA ASN A 26 -4.44 3.32 -14.50
C ASN A 26 -4.13 1.99 -13.84
N PRO A 27 -3.48 1.94 -12.66
CA PRO A 27 -3.60 0.70 -11.97
C PRO A 27 -5.11 0.65 -11.78
N VAL A 28 -5.76 -0.31 -12.42
CA VAL A 28 -7.02 -0.80 -11.90
C VAL A 28 -6.68 -1.53 -10.58
N LEU A 29 -5.96 -0.86 -9.68
CA LEU A 29 -6.28 -0.72 -8.28
C LEU A 29 -7.58 0.09 -8.24
N SER A 30 -8.61 -0.48 -8.85
CA SER A 30 -9.91 -0.49 -8.21
C SER A 30 -9.58 -1.02 -6.81
N LEU A 31 -9.36 -0.10 -5.86
CA LEU A 31 -9.93 -0.24 -4.53
C LEU A 31 -11.26 -0.92 -4.78
N ASP A 32 -11.39 -2.21 -4.48
CA ASP A 32 -12.55 -3.08 -4.74
C ASP A 32 -13.72 -2.37 -5.45
N HIS A 33 -14.15 -2.74 -6.65
CA HIS A 33 -15.23 -2.06 -7.38
C HIS A 33 -16.47 -1.73 -6.51
N ASN A 34 -16.68 -2.44 -5.39
CA ASN A 34 -17.68 -2.11 -4.38
C ASN A 34 -17.38 -0.81 -3.56
N LEU A 35 -16.12 -0.48 -3.29
CA LEU A 35 -15.66 0.81 -2.74
C LEU A 35 -16.06 1.99 -3.65
N GLU A 36 -16.16 1.81 -4.98
CA GLU A 36 -16.65 2.85 -5.90
C GLU A 36 -18.07 3.29 -5.58
N GLN A 37 -18.94 2.30 -5.39
CA GLN A 37 -20.37 2.53 -5.18
C GLN A 37 -20.64 3.19 -3.82
N ILE A 38 -19.81 2.89 -2.82
CA ILE A 38 -20.03 3.29 -1.43
C ILE A 38 -19.23 4.55 -1.06
N TYR A 39 -17.99 4.65 -1.53
CA TYR A 39 -17.10 5.78 -1.28
C TYR A 39 -16.40 6.22 -2.57
N PRO A 40 -17.12 6.87 -3.51
CA PRO A 40 -16.58 7.26 -4.80
C PRO A 40 -15.33 8.16 -4.68
N LYS A 41 -15.23 8.94 -3.61
CA LYS A 41 -14.05 9.75 -3.25
C LYS A 41 -12.78 8.94 -3.00
N PHE A 42 -12.92 7.64 -2.71
CA PHE A 42 -11.79 6.74 -2.50
C PHE A 42 -11.51 5.88 -3.74
N TYR A 43 -12.44 5.72 -4.67
CA TYR A 43 -12.22 4.81 -5.80
C TYR A 43 -11.46 5.46 -6.96
N ASN A 44 -11.84 6.67 -7.35
CA ASN A 44 -11.20 7.38 -8.45
C ASN A 44 -10.15 8.37 -7.91
N ILE A 45 -9.13 7.83 -7.24
CA ILE A 45 -8.08 8.63 -6.62
C ILE A 45 -6.99 8.93 -7.65
N GLU A 46 -6.78 10.21 -7.93
CA GLU A 46 -5.50 10.66 -8.45
C GLU A 46 -4.50 10.75 -7.29
N TYR A 47 -3.46 9.91 -7.34
CA TYR A 47 -2.38 9.94 -6.35
C TYR A 47 -1.43 11.10 -6.62
N ASP A 48 -1.34 12.03 -5.68
CA ASP A 48 -0.51 13.24 -5.75
C ASP A 48 0.98 12.92 -5.58
N LEU A 49 1.28 11.84 -4.87
CA LEU A 49 2.64 11.34 -4.67
C LEU A 49 2.72 9.86 -4.99
N LYS A 50 3.54 9.53 -5.98
CA LYS A 50 3.74 8.16 -6.47
C LYS A 50 5.21 7.82 -6.40
N ILE A 51 5.54 6.83 -5.57
CA ILE A 51 6.91 6.40 -5.36
C ILE A 51 7.02 4.90 -5.54
N LEU A 52 7.96 4.48 -6.36
CA LEU A 52 8.19 3.07 -6.67
C LEU A 52 9.58 2.68 -6.22
N ALA A 53 9.67 1.60 -5.47
CA ALA A 53 10.91 0.93 -5.11
C ALA A 53 11.00 -0.37 -5.91
N THR A 54 11.92 -0.44 -6.89
CA THR A 54 12.10 -1.65 -7.72
C THR A 54 13.56 -2.02 -7.86
N LYS A 55 13.83 -3.29 -8.14
CA LYS A 55 15.17 -3.75 -8.51
C LYS A 55 15.50 -3.30 -9.95
N PRO A 56 16.79 -3.14 -10.30
CA PRO A 56 17.16 -2.99 -11.70
C PRO A 56 16.66 -4.22 -12.47
N ALA A 57 16.31 -4.00 -13.75
CA ALA A 57 15.95 -5.12 -14.61
C ALA A 57 17.13 -6.07 -14.80
N THR A 58 16.86 -7.37 -14.77
CA THR A 58 17.85 -8.39 -15.15
C THR A 58 18.08 -8.35 -16.67
N ALA A 59 19.18 -8.92 -17.15
CA ALA A 59 19.44 -9.03 -18.59
C ALA A 59 18.30 -9.76 -19.32
N GLU A 60 17.81 -10.86 -18.75
CA GLU A 60 16.66 -11.61 -19.24
C GLU A 60 15.37 -10.77 -19.28
N GLU A 61 15.12 -9.96 -18.25
CA GLU A 61 13.94 -9.07 -18.23
C GLU A 61 14.02 -8.03 -19.36
N LYS A 62 15.22 -7.58 -19.75
CA LYS A 62 15.42 -6.62 -20.85
C LYS A 62 15.21 -7.24 -22.24
N GLU A 63 15.42 -8.54 -22.37
CA GLU A 63 15.26 -9.27 -23.63
C GLU A 63 13.80 -9.69 -23.88
N CYS A 64 12.92 -9.59 -22.87
CA CYS A 64 11.50 -9.90 -23.01
C CYS A 64 10.82 -8.94 -24.02
N PRO A 65 10.13 -9.47 -25.07
CA PRO A 65 9.33 -8.65 -25.97
C PRO A 65 8.25 -7.88 -25.19
N GLY A 66 8.25 -6.55 -25.28
CA GLY A 66 7.36 -5.68 -24.50
C GLY A 66 7.96 -5.17 -23.18
N TYR A 67 9.19 -5.57 -22.82
CA TYR A 67 9.99 -4.82 -21.85
C TYR A 67 10.25 -3.43 -22.43
N ASN A 68 9.84 -2.41 -21.68
CA ASN A 68 9.96 -1.04 -22.10
C ASN A 68 10.88 -0.33 -21.08
N ASP A 69 11.74 0.56 -21.59
CA ASP A 69 13.03 0.95 -21.01
C ASP A 69 12.91 1.90 -19.79
N TYR A 70 11.70 2.10 -19.30
CA TYR A 70 11.35 3.11 -18.30
C TYR A 70 12.14 2.99 -16.99
N ARG A 71 12.57 1.78 -16.60
CA ARG A 71 13.43 1.61 -15.41
C ARG A 71 14.81 2.25 -15.59
N GLU A 72 15.34 2.29 -16.81
CA GLU A 72 16.63 2.90 -17.13
C GLU A 72 16.49 4.40 -17.44
N LYS A 73 15.40 4.80 -18.11
CA LYS A 73 15.13 6.20 -18.46
C LYS A 73 14.84 7.09 -17.25
N TYR A 74 14.08 6.58 -16.28
CA TYR A 74 13.64 7.34 -15.10
C TYR A 74 14.30 6.89 -13.77
N GLY A 75 15.09 5.81 -13.80
CA GLY A 75 15.76 5.26 -12.61
C GLY A 75 17.04 5.96 -12.29
N LYS A 76 16.93 7.04 -11.53
CA LYS A 76 18.10 7.86 -11.21
C LYS A 76 18.20 8.34 -9.77
N LEU A 77 17.27 8.01 -8.88
CA LEU A 77 17.18 8.75 -7.63
C LEU A 77 17.49 7.91 -6.39
N ASP A 78 18.46 8.43 -5.65
CA ASP A 78 18.81 8.08 -4.28
C ASP A 78 17.65 8.46 -3.33
N ILE A 79 17.64 7.89 -2.13
CA ILE A 79 16.62 8.11 -1.10
C ILE A 79 16.43 9.60 -0.76
N SER A 80 17.50 10.40 -0.90
CA SER A 80 17.52 11.86 -0.72
C SER A 80 16.56 12.63 -1.66
N ALA A 81 16.20 12.05 -2.81
CA ALA A 81 15.20 12.64 -3.70
C ALA A 81 13.77 12.57 -3.14
N ILE A 82 13.50 11.59 -2.28
CA ILE A 82 12.19 11.45 -1.61
C ILE A 82 11.94 12.68 -0.76
N ASP A 83 12.94 13.12 -0.01
CA ASP A 83 12.83 14.29 0.86
C ASP A 83 12.46 15.53 0.07
N ILE A 84 13.07 15.74 -1.11
CA ILE A 84 12.77 16.87 -2.00
C ILE A 84 11.32 16.78 -2.49
N ALA A 85 10.91 15.62 -3.01
CA ALA A 85 9.56 15.44 -3.54
C ALA A 85 8.50 15.62 -2.45
N VAL A 86 8.72 15.05 -1.27
CA VAL A 86 7.77 15.16 -0.14
C VAL A 86 7.75 16.58 0.41
N SER A 87 8.92 17.23 0.61
CA SER A 87 8.98 18.61 1.14
C SER A 87 8.33 19.62 0.21
N SER A 88 8.34 19.35 -1.10
CA SER A 88 7.70 20.21 -2.10
C SER A 88 6.19 20.00 -2.25
N ASN A 89 5.62 18.95 -1.63
CA ASN A 89 4.29 18.48 -1.95
C ASN A 89 3.44 18.20 -0.69
N THR A 90 2.31 18.89 -0.54
CA THR A 90 1.30 18.64 0.51
C THR A 90 0.44 17.42 0.15
N SER A 91 1.10 16.30 -0.15
CA SER A 91 0.50 15.14 -0.80
C SER A 91 -0.53 14.48 0.11
N LYS A 92 -1.76 14.34 -0.37
CA LYS A 92 -2.85 13.71 0.39
C LYS A 92 -3.04 12.26 -0.01
N ASN A 93 -2.89 11.99 -1.30
CA ASN A 93 -3.06 10.67 -1.87
C ASN A 93 -1.69 10.08 -2.22
N VAL A 94 -1.20 9.17 -1.39
CA VAL A 94 0.15 8.61 -1.51
C VAL A 94 0.10 7.16 -1.99
N PHE A 95 0.85 6.87 -3.05
CA PHE A 95 1.02 5.55 -3.63
C PHE A 95 2.48 5.09 -3.47
N LEU A 96 2.69 3.99 -2.75
CA LEU A 96 3.99 3.37 -2.55
C LEU A 96 3.98 1.96 -3.14
N ASN A 97 4.93 1.68 -4.03
CA ASN A 97 5.04 0.39 -4.71
C ASN A 97 6.36 -0.30 -4.39
N GLY A 98 6.33 -1.58 -4.02
CA GLY A 98 7.57 -2.36 -3.91
C GLY A 98 8.41 -2.08 -2.67
N PHE A 99 7.90 -1.26 -1.75
CA PHE A 99 8.62 -0.87 -0.54
C PHE A 99 8.84 -2.08 0.39
N ASN A 100 10.01 -2.11 1.01
CA ASN A 100 10.29 -2.97 2.16
C ASN A 100 10.13 -2.19 3.48
N GLN A 101 10.22 -2.91 4.61
CA GLN A 101 10.06 -2.32 5.95
C GLN A 101 10.94 -1.08 6.18
N LYS A 102 12.25 -1.15 5.90
CA LYS A 102 13.19 -0.02 6.10
C LYS A 102 12.83 1.21 5.27
N GLN A 103 12.38 0.99 4.04
CA GLN A 103 11.97 2.08 3.16
C GLN A 103 10.65 2.70 3.62
N PHE A 104 9.73 1.88 4.13
CA PHE A 104 8.48 2.38 4.74
C PHE A 104 8.76 3.20 6.00
N GLU A 105 9.63 2.72 6.88
CA GLU A 105 10.06 3.43 8.09
C GLU A 105 10.73 4.77 7.77
N TYR A 106 11.45 4.85 6.65
CA TYR A 106 12.03 6.11 6.19
C TYR A 106 10.97 7.10 5.72
N ILE A 107 10.02 6.66 4.90
CA ILE A 107 9.08 7.58 4.24
C ILE A 107 7.87 7.94 5.10
N ALA A 108 7.40 7.04 5.97
CA ALA A 108 6.20 7.25 6.77
C ALA A 108 6.27 8.55 7.61
N PRO A 109 7.38 8.87 8.31
CA PRO A 109 7.54 10.14 9.02
C PRO A 109 7.42 11.39 8.14
N LEU A 110 7.74 11.29 6.84
CA LEU A 110 7.71 12.42 5.90
C LEU A 110 6.30 12.74 5.42
N ILE A 111 5.41 11.74 5.37
CA ILE A 111 4.05 11.87 4.80
C ILE A 111 2.94 11.85 5.85
N LYS A 112 3.23 11.47 7.11
CA LYS A 112 2.22 11.24 8.15
C LYS A 112 1.30 12.44 8.45
N GLU A 113 1.81 13.65 8.25
CA GLU A 113 1.07 14.89 8.54
C GLU A 113 0.11 15.27 7.40
N THR A 114 0.35 14.79 6.17
CA THR A 114 -0.44 15.20 4.99
C THR A 114 -1.29 14.07 4.40
N ALA A 115 -0.84 12.82 4.51
CA ALA A 115 -1.49 11.69 3.86
C ALA A 115 -2.89 11.44 4.42
N GLU A 116 -3.90 11.57 3.54
CA GLU A 116 -5.29 11.17 3.79
C GLU A 116 -5.56 9.76 3.25
N ILE A 117 -4.91 9.36 2.16
CA ILE A 117 -5.07 8.04 1.56
C ILE A 117 -3.69 7.46 1.26
N LEU A 118 -3.46 6.24 1.75
CA LEU A 118 -2.21 5.52 1.55
C LEU A 118 -2.46 4.20 0.83
N CYS A 119 -1.82 4.00 -0.31
CA CYS A 119 -1.78 2.73 -1.02
C CYS A 119 -0.39 2.10 -0.92
N LEU A 120 -0.32 0.87 -0.39
CA LEU A 120 0.86 0.02 -0.36
C LEU A 120 0.67 -1.13 -1.36
N PHE A 121 1.20 -0.96 -2.57
CA PHE A 121 1.05 -1.92 -3.65
C PHE A 121 2.30 -2.78 -3.83
N LYS A 122 2.14 -4.10 -3.82
CA LYS A 122 3.26 -5.05 -3.95
C LYS A 122 4.38 -4.74 -2.94
N CYS A 123 4.02 -4.52 -1.69
CA CYS A 123 4.96 -4.30 -0.59
C CYS A 123 5.06 -5.57 0.29
N PRO A 124 5.49 -6.73 -0.24
CA PRO A 124 5.38 -8.02 0.44
C PRO A 124 6.23 -8.12 1.71
N LYS A 125 7.23 -7.26 1.87
CA LYS A 125 8.20 -7.30 2.98
C LYS A 125 7.94 -6.26 4.07
N ILE A 126 6.82 -5.54 4.01
CA ILE A 126 6.34 -4.72 5.12
C ILE A 126 5.56 -5.65 6.04
N ASN A 127 5.98 -5.75 7.30
CA ASN A 127 5.37 -6.61 8.31
C ASN A 127 4.91 -5.85 9.55
N ASP A 128 5.35 -4.60 9.71
CA ASP A 128 4.93 -3.71 10.78
C ASP A 128 4.43 -2.38 10.21
N LEU A 129 3.17 -2.07 10.53
CA LEU A 129 2.47 -0.84 10.17
C LEU A 129 2.26 0.08 11.37
N SER A 130 2.92 -0.17 12.51
CA SER A 130 2.79 0.59 13.75
C SER A 130 2.91 2.11 13.57
N LEU A 131 3.76 2.57 12.64
CA LEU A 131 3.92 3.98 12.30
C LEU A 131 2.62 4.65 11.81
N LEU A 132 1.68 3.89 11.24
CA LEU A 132 0.38 4.43 10.80
C LEU A 132 -0.46 4.95 11.97
N SER A 133 -0.22 4.51 13.21
CA SER A 133 -0.85 5.08 14.42
C SER A 133 -0.61 6.58 14.58
N THR A 134 0.47 7.09 13.97
CA THR A 134 0.85 8.51 14.03
C THR A 134 0.19 9.37 12.94
N PHE A 135 -0.50 8.77 11.98
CA PHE A 135 -1.09 9.50 10.85
C PHE A 135 -2.48 10.02 11.23
N LYS A 136 -2.56 11.26 11.71
CA LYS A 136 -3.82 11.83 12.22
C LYS A 136 -4.86 12.12 11.13
N ASN A 137 -4.41 12.39 9.92
CA ASN A 137 -5.26 12.72 8.77
C ASN A 137 -5.64 11.49 7.93
N LEU A 138 -5.14 10.29 8.26
CA LEU A 138 -5.33 9.09 7.45
C LEU A 138 -6.79 8.62 7.49
N ARG A 139 -7.41 8.55 6.31
CA ARG A 139 -8.82 8.19 6.09
C ARG A 139 -8.98 6.82 5.46
N CYS A 140 -8.03 6.44 4.62
CA CYS A 140 -8.06 5.17 3.92
C CYS A 140 -6.67 4.55 3.80
N VAL A 141 -6.60 3.24 4.07
CA VAL A 141 -5.41 2.43 3.77
C VAL A 141 -5.79 1.31 2.83
N HIS A 142 -5.09 1.25 1.71
CA HIS A 142 -5.17 0.16 0.76
C HIS A 142 -3.87 -0.62 0.76
N ILE A 143 -3.94 -1.92 0.98
CA ILE A 143 -2.81 -2.82 0.86
C ILE A 143 -3.17 -3.86 -0.19
N TYR A 144 -2.34 -3.95 -1.22
CA TYR A 144 -2.52 -4.93 -2.28
C TYR A 144 -1.24 -5.75 -2.41
N TRP A 145 -1.40 -7.07 -2.29
CA TRP A 145 -0.33 -8.05 -2.36
C TRP A 145 0.75 -7.83 -1.28
N ASN A 146 0.40 -8.24 -0.05
CA ASN A 146 1.31 -8.32 1.09
C ASN A 146 1.30 -9.75 1.66
N ASN A 147 2.48 -10.33 1.93
CA ASN A 147 2.56 -11.70 2.44
C ASN A 147 3.39 -11.80 3.74
N SER A 148 3.60 -10.69 4.44
CA SER A 148 4.37 -10.64 5.69
C SER A 148 3.63 -9.96 6.85
N LEU A 149 2.57 -9.19 6.59
CA LEU A 149 1.76 -8.54 7.61
C LEU A 149 0.91 -9.56 8.35
N GLU A 150 1.10 -9.68 9.66
CA GLU A 150 0.39 -10.64 10.52
C GLU A 150 -0.61 -9.95 11.47
N ASN A 151 -0.33 -8.69 11.82
CA ASN A 151 -1.10 -7.90 12.78
C ASN A 151 -1.45 -6.53 12.18
N LEU A 152 -2.60 -6.00 12.58
CA LEU A 152 -2.93 -4.58 12.39
C LEU A 152 -2.25 -3.72 13.46
N TRP A 153 -2.18 -2.41 13.21
CA TRP A 153 -1.60 -1.44 14.16
C TRP A 153 -2.64 -0.91 15.15
N ASP A 154 -2.18 -0.26 16.23
CA ASP A 154 -3.05 0.46 17.17
C ASP A 154 -3.69 1.68 16.49
N MET A 155 -5.00 1.62 16.24
CA MET A 155 -5.77 2.63 15.53
C MET A 155 -6.48 3.63 16.46
N LYS A 156 -6.30 3.57 17.79
CA LYS A 156 -7.02 4.45 18.74
C LYS A 156 -6.89 5.94 18.43
N ASP A 157 -5.78 6.28 17.80
CA ASP A 157 -5.31 7.63 17.53
C ASP A 157 -5.59 8.09 16.09
N ASN A 158 -6.12 7.20 15.24
CA ASN A 158 -6.48 7.47 13.85
C ASN A 158 -7.94 7.90 13.72
N SER A 159 -8.34 9.01 14.35
CA SER A 159 -9.74 9.47 14.39
C SER A 159 -10.35 9.83 13.03
N ALA A 160 -9.55 9.95 11.97
CA ALA A 160 -10.03 10.18 10.61
C ALA A 160 -10.23 8.89 9.79
N LEU A 161 -9.75 7.74 10.27
CA LEU A 161 -9.69 6.49 9.51
C LEU A 161 -11.08 5.86 9.32
N MET A 162 -11.53 5.74 8.08
CA MET A 162 -12.87 5.27 7.73
C MET A 162 -12.88 3.95 6.97
N ALA A 163 -11.79 3.63 6.25
CA ALA A 163 -11.77 2.49 5.32
C ALA A 163 -10.42 1.77 5.33
N LEU A 164 -10.49 0.42 5.37
CA LEU A 164 -9.36 -0.47 5.17
C LEU A 164 -9.69 -1.47 4.05
N SER A 165 -8.77 -1.64 3.10
CA SER A 165 -8.89 -2.62 2.02
C SER A 165 -7.59 -3.38 1.84
N PHE A 166 -7.60 -4.66 2.16
CA PHE A 166 -6.43 -5.54 2.24
C PHE A 166 -6.68 -6.70 1.28
N VAL A 167 -6.08 -6.61 0.10
CA VAL A 167 -6.29 -7.56 -1.00
C VAL A 167 -5.02 -8.37 -1.22
N TYR A 168 -5.19 -9.68 -1.37
CA TYR A 168 -4.08 -10.64 -1.46
C TYR A 168 -3.12 -10.53 -0.27
N VAL A 169 -3.70 -10.48 0.95
CA VAL A 169 -2.97 -10.47 2.21
C VAL A 169 -3.00 -11.85 2.87
N THR A 170 -1.93 -12.63 2.69
CA THR A 170 -1.96 -14.07 2.98
C THR A 170 -1.61 -14.48 4.40
N LYS A 171 -1.19 -13.53 5.25
CA LYS A 171 -0.68 -13.80 6.61
C LYS A 171 -1.41 -13.04 7.72
N LEU A 172 -2.32 -12.13 7.37
CA LEU A 172 -3.06 -11.37 8.37
C LEU A 172 -4.00 -12.32 9.12
N SER A 173 -3.77 -12.47 10.42
CA SER A 173 -4.57 -13.34 11.30
C SER A 173 -5.06 -12.62 12.54
N ASN A 174 -4.34 -11.59 13.01
CA ASN A 174 -4.75 -10.80 14.15
C ASN A 174 -5.37 -9.47 13.72
N VAL A 175 -6.67 -9.35 13.98
CA VAL A 175 -7.48 -8.16 13.67
C VAL A 175 -8.05 -7.48 14.92
N GLU A 176 -7.63 -7.88 16.12
CA GLU A 176 -8.19 -7.39 17.40
C GLU A 176 -8.20 -5.86 17.52
N ALA A 177 -7.20 -5.20 16.93
CA ALA A 177 -7.10 -3.74 16.89
C ALA A 177 -8.33 -3.04 16.29
N LEU A 178 -9.17 -3.74 15.52
CA LEU A 178 -10.40 -3.20 14.93
C LEU A 178 -11.56 -3.06 15.94
N ALA A 179 -11.56 -3.84 17.03
CA ALA A 179 -12.72 -4.05 17.89
C ALA A 179 -13.36 -2.77 18.44
N ASN A 180 -12.58 -1.70 18.60
CA ASN A 180 -13.03 -0.42 19.14
C ASN A 180 -12.78 0.76 18.18
N THR A 181 -12.69 0.49 16.89
CA THR A 181 -12.54 1.52 15.87
C THR A 181 -13.90 2.04 15.39
N HIS A 182 -13.88 3.22 14.81
CA HIS A 182 -15.01 3.89 14.14
C HIS A 182 -15.00 3.67 12.62
N ILE A 183 -14.21 2.70 12.14
CA ILE A 183 -14.09 2.33 10.72
C ILE A 183 -15.46 1.87 10.21
N GLU A 184 -15.79 2.28 8.99
CA GLU A 184 -17.09 2.02 8.36
C GLU A 184 -17.00 0.96 7.25
N TYR A 185 -15.81 0.75 6.70
CA TYR A 185 -15.57 -0.19 5.59
C TYR A 185 -14.31 -1.02 5.83
N ILE A 186 -14.48 -2.34 5.72
CA ILE A 186 -13.38 -3.31 5.75
C ILE A 186 -13.55 -4.28 4.58
N ASN A 187 -12.49 -4.44 3.80
CA ASN A 187 -12.30 -5.56 2.88
C ASN A 187 -11.02 -6.31 3.28
N LEU A 188 -11.15 -7.60 3.60
CA LEU A 188 -10.04 -8.52 3.82
C LEU A 188 -10.14 -9.70 2.83
N ASP A 189 -9.16 -9.81 1.95
CA ASP A 189 -9.02 -10.88 0.98
C ASP A 189 -7.62 -11.52 1.09
N SER A 190 -7.60 -12.80 1.47
CA SER A 190 -6.40 -13.63 1.61
C SER A 190 -6.16 -14.58 0.45
N SER A 191 -6.87 -14.40 -0.67
CA SER A 191 -6.63 -15.16 -1.90
C SER A 191 -5.16 -15.04 -2.33
N ASP A 192 -4.61 -16.09 -2.92
CA ASP A 192 -3.31 -16.02 -3.57
C ASP A 192 -3.44 -15.86 -5.08
N ASN A 193 -2.35 -15.48 -5.76
CA ASN A 193 -2.31 -15.33 -7.22
C ASN A 193 -2.59 -16.64 -7.99
N SER A 194 -2.76 -17.78 -7.30
CA SER A 194 -3.13 -19.06 -7.90
C SER A 194 -4.62 -19.38 -7.77
N GLY A 195 -5.42 -18.48 -7.20
CA GLY A 195 -6.85 -18.69 -6.95
C GLY A 195 -7.11 -19.74 -5.88
N LYS A 196 -6.09 -20.13 -5.10
CA LYS A 196 -6.28 -21.01 -3.95
C LYS A 196 -6.56 -20.12 -2.75
N ASN A 197 -7.79 -20.17 -2.26
CA ASN A 197 -8.19 -19.46 -1.06
C ASN A 197 -7.42 -20.08 0.12
N LYS A 198 -6.40 -19.37 0.61
CA LYS A 198 -6.03 -19.54 2.01
C LYS A 198 -7.15 -18.89 2.79
N LYS A 199 -7.98 -19.71 3.42
CA LYS A 199 -9.06 -19.25 4.29
C LYS A 199 -8.52 -18.18 5.24
N LEU A 200 -9.13 -17.00 5.22
CA LEU A 200 -8.82 -15.95 6.18
C LEU A 200 -9.21 -16.47 7.57
N ASP A 201 -8.21 -16.70 8.41
CA ASP A 201 -8.38 -17.21 9.77
C ASP A 201 -8.22 -16.06 10.76
N VAL A 202 -9.27 -15.25 10.86
CA VAL A 202 -9.37 -14.11 11.77
C VAL A 202 -10.54 -14.30 12.72
N ASP A 203 -10.42 -13.82 13.95
CA ASP A 203 -11.52 -13.84 14.91
C ASP A 203 -12.65 -12.90 14.46
N LYS A 204 -13.76 -13.51 14.01
CA LYS A 204 -14.92 -12.77 13.51
C LYS A 204 -15.68 -12.01 14.60
N SER A 205 -15.54 -12.39 15.87
CA SER A 205 -16.20 -11.71 16.99
C SER A 205 -15.72 -10.27 17.16
N VAL A 206 -14.55 -9.94 16.60
CA VAL A 206 -14.04 -8.57 16.53
C VAL A 206 -15.00 -7.66 15.76
N PHE A 207 -15.53 -8.11 14.62
CA PHE A 207 -16.41 -7.29 13.78
C PHE A 207 -17.77 -7.04 14.42
N GLU A 208 -18.25 -7.96 15.28
CA GLU A 208 -19.49 -7.80 16.03
C GLU A 208 -19.43 -6.65 17.05
N LYS A 209 -18.22 -6.30 17.51
CA LYS A 209 -17.99 -5.18 18.44
C LYS A 209 -17.98 -3.83 17.73
N MET A 210 -17.81 -3.81 16.40
CA MET A 210 -17.66 -2.60 15.60
C MET A 210 -19.01 -1.96 15.26
N LYS A 211 -19.51 -1.08 16.13
CA LYS A 211 -20.84 -0.46 16.00
C LYS A 211 -21.01 0.45 14.77
N THR A 212 -19.91 0.93 14.20
CA THR A 212 -19.88 1.84 13.04
C THR A 212 -19.68 1.10 11.72
N LEU A 213 -19.36 -0.19 11.75
CA LEU A 213 -19.05 -0.97 10.56
C LEU A 213 -20.31 -1.12 9.70
N LYS A 214 -20.28 -0.54 8.50
CA LYS A 214 -21.38 -0.59 7.53
C LYS A 214 -21.15 -1.66 6.48
N HIS A 215 -19.88 -1.93 6.16
CA HIS A 215 -19.49 -2.83 5.08
C HIS A 215 -18.33 -3.71 5.51
N LEU A 216 -18.55 -5.02 5.41
CA LEU A 216 -17.56 -6.04 5.69
C LEU A 216 -17.52 -7.02 4.51
N PHE A 217 -16.39 -7.05 3.82
CA PHE A 217 -16.10 -8.03 2.79
C PHE A 217 -14.98 -8.95 3.26
N LEU A 218 -15.27 -10.25 3.34
CA LEU A 218 -14.31 -11.28 3.73
C LEU A 218 -14.29 -12.35 2.63
N THR A 219 -13.16 -12.51 1.96
CA THR A 219 -12.98 -13.62 1.01
C THR A 219 -12.46 -14.84 1.78
N ILE A 220 -13.21 -15.95 1.71
CA ILE A 220 -13.02 -17.17 2.50
C ILE A 220 -12.50 -18.30 1.62
#